data_AF-A0A3D4CRV1-F1
#
_entry.id   AF-A0A3D4CRV1-F1
#
_cell.length_a   1.000
_cell.length_b   1.000
_cell.length_c   1.000
_cell.angle_alpha   90.00
_cell.angle_beta   90.00
_cell.angle_gamma   90.00
#
_symmetry.space_group_name_H-M   'P 1'
#
loop_
_entity.id
_entity.type
_entity.pdbx_description
1 polymer ?
#
loop_
_entity_poly.entity_id
_entity_poly.type
_entity_poly.pdbx_seq_one_letter_code
_entity_poly.pdbx_strand_id
1 'polypeptide(L)'
;MPRPQEFKKFIKRRPPWFWWMLAQLLAGAFAVASWSFCLFLFSVPERPWNYETLRKLGRIDPVRSYDPIEAPEGNSSDPQVALSRFYSLSGAQLSAHNLRFKRNYITNFTKPEVVHYVEGTYRLTGVRALTDEDFFQPGLACRLEAIVRA
;
A
#
# COMPACT_ATOMS: atom_id res chain seq x y z
N MET A 1 48.51 -3.44 -50.92
CA MET A 1 48.93 -3.56 -49.51
C MET A 1 48.66 -2.23 -48.80
N PRO A 2 47.89 -2.19 -47.70
CA PRO A 2 47.63 -0.94 -46.97
C PRO A 2 48.93 -0.42 -46.36
N ARG A 3 49.22 0.89 -46.49
CA ARG A 3 50.44 1.50 -45.94
C ARG A 3 50.44 1.39 -44.40
N PRO A 4 51.59 1.16 -43.74
CA PRO A 4 51.69 1.00 -42.28
C PRO A 4 51.16 2.21 -41.48
N GLN A 5 51.07 3.38 -42.10
CA GLN A 5 50.45 4.59 -41.53
C GLN A 5 48.92 4.47 -41.36
N GLU A 6 48.24 3.72 -42.22
CA GLU A 6 46.79 3.49 -42.17
C GLU A 6 46.44 2.57 -40.98
N PHE A 7 47.24 1.53 -40.74
CA PHE A 7 47.10 0.65 -39.58
C PHE A 7 47.29 1.40 -38.25
N LYS A 8 48.26 2.31 -38.16
CA LYS A 8 48.44 3.16 -36.96
C LYS A 8 47.25 4.08 -36.72
N LYS A 9 46.66 4.66 -37.78
CA LYS A 9 45.43 5.47 -37.67
C LYS A 9 44.22 4.63 -37.24
N PHE A 10 44.08 3.40 -37.74
CA PHE A 10 43.01 2.49 -37.34
C PHE A 10 43.11 2.08 -35.87
N ILE A 11 44.32 1.78 -35.38
CA ILE A 11 44.55 1.47 -33.96
C ILE A 11 44.26 2.69 -33.07
N LYS A 12 44.61 3.91 -33.52
CA LYS A 12 44.31 5.15 -32.80
C LYS A 12 42.81 5.54 -32.85
N ARG A 13 42.05 5.01 -33.82
CA ARG A 13 40.61 5.21 -34.02
C ARG A 13 39.76 4.03 -33.53
N ARG A 14 40.24 3.21 -32.60
CA ARG A 14 39.37 2.19 -31.99
C ARG A 14 38.19 2.93 -31.32
N PRO A 15 36.94 2.68 -31.76
CA PRO A 15 35.78 3.19 -31.04
C PRO A 15 35.93 2.76 -29.58
N PRO A 16 35.51 3.57 -28.61
CA PRO A 16 35.61 3.23 -27.19
C PRO A 16 34.60 2.13 -26.84
N TRP A 17 34.73 0.94 -27.44
CA TRP A 17 33.82 -0.20 -27.33
C TRP A 17 33.61 -0.63 -25.89
N PHE A 18 34.64 -0.51 -25.05
CA PHE A 18 34.54 -0.73 -23.61
C PHE A 18 33.52 0.23 -22.97
N TRP A 19 33.67 1.54 -23.20
CA TRP A 19 32.77 2.56 -22.66
C TRP A 19 31.36 2.46 -23.25
N TRP A 20 31.24 2.10 -24.54
CA TRP A 20 29.96 1.83 -25.17
C TRP A 20 29.25 0.64 -24.53
N MET A 21 29.93 -0.49 -24.37
CA MET A 21 29.37 -1.68 -23.72
C MET A 21 29.00 -1.40 -22.26
N LEU A 22 29.86 -0.68 -21.54
CA LEU A 22 29.59 -0.27 -20.17
C LEU A 22 28.36 0.63 -20.08
N ALA A 23 28.21 1.59 -21.00
CA ALA A 23 27.05 2.45 -21.08
C ALA A 23 25.76 1.65 -21.34
N GLN A 24 25.80 0.68 -22.26
CA GLN A 24 24.65 -0.19 -22.55
C GLN A 24 24.29 -1.09 -21.37
N LEU A 25 25.29 -1.62 -20.65
CA LEU A 25 25.08 -2.42 -19.46
C LEU A 25 24.44 -1.58 -18.34
N LEU A 26 24.97 -0.38 -18.09
CA LEU A 26 24.39 0.56 -17.12
C LEU A 26 22.98 0.99 -17.50
N ALA A 27 22.72 1.27 -18.78
CA ALA A 27 21.39 1.61 -19.26
C ALA A 27 20.40 0.45 -19.07
N GLY A 28 20.81 -0.79 -19.38
CA GLY A 28 20.01 -1.97 -19.13
C GLY A 28 19.72 -2.19 -17.64
N ALA A 29 20.74 -2.07 -16.79
CA ALA A 29 20.58 -2.17 -15.34
C ALA A 29 19.65 -1.08 -14.80
N PHE A 30 19.78 0.15 -15.29
CA PHE A 30 18.92 1.27 -14.91
C PHE A 30 17.47 1.06 -15.37
N ALA A 31 17.26 0.53 -16.57
CA ALA A 31 15.91 0.22 -17.06
C ALA A 31 15.23 -0.84 -16.17
N VAL A 32 15.93 -1.92 -15.83
CA VAL A 32 15.41 -2.96 -14.93
C VAL A 32 15.16 -2.41 -13.53
N ALA A 33 16.08 -1.62 -12.99
CA ALA A 33 15.94 -1.00 -11.67
C ALA A 33 14.75 -0.04 -11.63
N SER A 34 14.61 0.83 -12.63
CA SER A 34 13.49 1.78 -12.75
C SER A 34 12.15 1.04 -12.85
N TRP A 35 12.09 -0.04 -13.62
CA TRP A 35 10.87 -0.84 -13.76
C TRP A 35 10.49 -1.55 -12.46
N SER A 36 11.44 -2.24 -11.82
CA SER A 36 11.23 -2.91 -10.53
C SER A 36 10.84 -1.92 -9.43
N PHE A 37 11.43 -0.74 -9.44
CA PHE A 37 11.09 0.33 -8.51
C PHE A 37 9.64 0.80 -8.67
N CYS A 38 9.19 1.03 -9.91
CA CYS A 38 7.80 1.38 -10.19
C CYS A 38 6.83 0.29 -9.68
N LEU A 39 7.11 -0.98 -9.97
CA LEU A 39 6.29 -2.09 -9.47
C LEU A 39 6.19 -2.10 -7.95
N PHE A 40 7.32 -1.96 -7.26
CA PHE A 40 7.36 -1.93 -5.79
C PHE A 40 6.58 -0.73 -5.22
N LEU A 41 6.76 0.45 -5.81
CA LEU A 41 6.08 1.68 -5.39
C LEU A 41 4.56 1.54 -5.48
N PHE A 42 4.04 1.00 -6.59
CA PHE A 42 2.59 0.87 -6.81
C PHE A 42 1.95 -0.37 -6.16
N SER A 43 2.72 -1.44 -5.90
CA SER A 43 2.16 -2.70 -5.37
C SER A 43 1.81 -2.65 -3.88
N VAL A 44 2.46 -1.77 -3.13
CA VAL A 44 2.38 -1.71 -1.66
C VAL A 44 2.14 -0.28 -1.19
N PRO A 45 0.99 0.34 -1.55
CA PRO A 45 0.69 1.73 -1.17
C PRO A 45 0.55 1.93 0.35
N GLU A 46 0.35 0.86 1.12
CA GLU A 46 0.20 0.89 2.58
C GLU A 46 1.47 1.24 3.37
N ARG A 47 2.65 1.21 2.72
CA ARG A 47 3.90 1.65 3.36
C ARG A 47 3.94 3.18 3.40
N PRO A 48 4.30 3.81 4.55
CA PRO A 48 4.24 5.27 4.70
C PRO A 48 4.98 6.03 3.60
N TRP A 49 6.21 5.60 3.30
CA TRP A 49 7.03 6.23 2.27
C TRP A 49 6.44 6.09 0.85
N ASN A 50 5.87 4.92 0.52
CA ASN A 50 5.18 4.71 -0.75
C ASN A 50 3.94 5.61 -0.84
N TYR A 51 3.12 5.65 0.22
CA TYR A 51 1.93 6.48 0.29
C TYR A 51 2.25 7.96 0.08
N GLU A 52 3.23 8.51 0.79
CA GLU A 52 3.63 9.91 0.64
C GLU A 52 4.12 10.22 -0.78
N THR A 53 4.91 9.32 -1.36
CA THR A 53 5.41 9.47 -2.72
C THR A 53 4.26 9.46 -3.73
N LEU A 54 3.34 8.49 -3.62
CA LEU A 54 2.17 8.38 -4.49
C LEU A 54 1.20 9.55 -4.33
N ARG A 55 1.02 10.05 -3.10
CA ARG A 55 0.23 11.25 -2.80
C ARG A 55 0.84 12.50 -3.44
N LYS A 56 2.15 12.69 -3.30
CA LYS A 56 2.87 13.83 -3.93
C LYS A 56 2.82 13.78 -5.46
N LEU A 57 2.84 12.59 -6.05
CA LEU A 57 2.71 12.38 -7.49
C LEU A 57 1.26 12.51 -8.00
N GLY A 58 0.27 12.73 -7.13
CA GLY A 58 -1.15 12.77 -7.51
C GLY A 58 -1.68 11.44 -8.04
N ARG A 59 -1.08 10.32 -7.63
CA ARG A 59 -1.47 8.96 -8.05
C ARG A 59 -2.36 8.24 -7.05
N ILE A 60 -2.50 8.77 -5.84
CA ILE A 60 -3.47 8.33 -4.84
C ILE A 60 -4.32 9.53 -4.46
N ASP A 61 -5.64 9.33 -4.50
CA ASP A 61 -6.60 10.31 -4.01
C ASP A 61 -6.44 10.51 -2.50
N PRO A 62 -6.58 11.74 -1.98
CA PRO A 62 -6.66 11.95 -0.55
C PRO A 62 -7.80 11.12 0.05
N VAL A 63 -7.63 10.72 1.30
CA VAL A 63 -8.68 9.97 2.02
C VAL A 63 -9.93 10.83 2.10
N ARG A 64 -11.05 10.28 1.66
CA ARG A 64 -12.36 10.94 1.67
C ARG A 64 -13.04 10.68 3.00
N SER A 65 -13.61 11.73 3.59
CA SER A 65 -14.56 11.60 4.69
C SER A 65 -15.91 11.19 4.11
N TYR A 66 -16.50 10.13 4.64
CA TYR A 66 -17.84 9.69 4.29
C TYR A 66 -18.83 10.26 5.30
N ASP A 67 -19.98 10.74 4.82
CA ASP A 67 -21.11 11.04 5.70
C ASP A 67 -21.63 9.73 6.30
N PRO A 68 -22.12 9.71 7.56
CA PRO A 68 -22.75 8.52 8.15
C PRO A 68 -23.83 7.87 7.27
N ILE A 69 -24.51 8.63 6.42
CA ILE A 69 -25.55 8.11 5.49
C ILE A 69 -24.92 7.54 4.20
N GLU A 70 -23.73 8.00 3.83
CA GLU A 70 -22.99 7.58 2.63
C GLU A 70 -21.89 6.57 2.97
N ALA A 71 -22.16 5.65 3.90
CA ALA A 71 -21.19 4.63 4.27
C ALA A 71 -20.80 3.77 3.04
N PRO A 72 -19.51 3.42 2.87
CA PRO A 72 -19.06 2.57 1.77
C PRO A 72 -19.83 1.26 1.69
N GLU A 73 -20.07 0.74 0.49
CA GLU A 73 -20.67 -0.58 0.34
C GLU A 73 -19.84 -1.65 1.06
N GLY A 74 -20.50 -2.57 1.74
CA GLY A 74 -19.84 -3.60 2.53
C GLY A 74 -20.80 -4.69 3.00
N ASN A 75 -20.23 -5.72 3.61
CA ASN A 75 -21.01 -6.83 4.14
C ASN A 75 -21.34 -6.59 5.62
N SER A 76 -22.62 -6.60 5.95
CA SER A 76 -23.08 -6.57 7.34
C SER A 76 -23.18 -7.96 7.93
N SER A 77 -22.84 -8.10 9.21
CA SER A 77 -22.86 -9.38 9.92
C SER A 77 -23.19 -9.23 11.39
N ASP A 78 -23.77 -10.28 11.97
CA ASP A 78 -24.00 -10.38 13.42
C ASP A 78 -22.67 -10.44 14.19
N PRO A 79 -22.58 -9.94 15.44
CA PRO A 79 -21.34 -9.93 16.20
C PRO A 79 -20.72 -11.31 16.40
N GLN A 80 -21.53 -12.37 16.50
CA GLN A 80 -21.01 -13.75 16.61
C GLN A 80 -20.35 -14.20 15.31
N VAL A 81 -20.91 -13.83 14.16
CA VAL A 81 -20.34 -14.14 12.85
C VAL A 81 -19.03 -13.39 12.66
N ALA A 82 -18.98 -12.11 13.03
CA ALA A 82 -17.75 -11.33 13.01
C ALA A 82 -16.68 -11.94 13.94
N LEU A 83 -17.06 -12.32 15.16
CA LEU A 83 -16.13 -12.93 16.12
C LEU A 83 -15.59 -14.26 15.58
N SER A 84 -16.44 -15.18 15.16
CA SER A 84 -16.00 -16.49 14.64
C SER A 84 -15.07 -16.37 13.43
N ARG A 85 -15.28 -15.37 12.57
CA ARG A 85 -14.43 -15.09 11.40
C ARG A 85 -13.00 -14.72 11.78
N PHE A 86 -12.81 -13.90 12.82
CA PHE A 86 -11.48 -13.36 13.16
C PHE A 86 -10.83 -14.04 14.38
N TYR A 87 -11.60 -14.66 15.26
CA TYR A 87 -11.12 -15.27 16.50
C TYR A 87 -10.18 -16.46 16.27
N SER A 88 -10.42 -17.22 15.21
CA SER A 88 -9.61 -18.39 14.85
C SER A 88 -8.27 -18.02 14.18
N LEU A 89 -8.05 -16.75 13.85
CA LEU A 89 -6.87 -16.31 13.11
C LEU A 89 -5.66 -16.13 14.04
N SER A 90 -4.50 -16.61 13.58
CA SER A 90 -3.21 -16.32 14.21
C SER A 90 -2.83 -14.84 14.08
N GLY A 91 -1.90 -14.37 14.92
CA GLY A 91 -1.40 -12.99 14.85
C GLY A 91 -0.83 -12.61 13.47
N ALA A 92 -0.20 -13.54 12.76
CA ALA A 92 0.32 -13.33 11.40
C ALA A 92 -0.81 -13.19 10.36
N GLN A 93 -1.91 -13.93 10.53
CA GLN A 93 -3.08 -13.80 9.66
C GLN A 93 -3.81 -12.48 9.95
N LEU A 94 -3.99 -12.13 11.22
CA LEU A 94 -4.59 -10.85 11.62
C LEU A 94 -3.79 -9.67 11.08
N SER A 95 -2.46 -9.70 11.14
CA SER A 95 -1.63 -8.63 10.58
C SER A 95 -1.78 -8.51 9.06
N ALA A 96 -1.88 -9.64 8.35
CA ALA A 96 -2.15 -9.65 6.91
C ALA A 96 -3.54 -9.07 6.56
N HIS A 97 -4.57 -9.38 7.35
CA HIS A 97 -5.91 -8.78 7.19
C HIS A 97 -5.88 -7.27 7.47
N ASN A 98 -5.21 -6.84 8.54
CA ASN A 98 -5.04 -5.41 8.86
C ASN A 98 -4.35 -4.65 7.74
N LEU A 99 -3.37 -5.27 7.07
CA LEU A 99 -2.72 -4.67 5.91
C LEU A 99 -3.70 -4.44 4.75
N ARG A 100 -4.60 -5.39 4.51
CA ARG A 100 -5.67 -5.27 3.48
C ARG A 100 -6.69 -4.19 3.86
N PHE A 101 -7.11 -4.14 5.12
CA PHE A 101 -8.02 -3.10 5.61
C PHE A 101 -7.39 -1.71 5.48
N LYS A 102 -6.12 -1.56 5.88
CA LYS A 102 -5.36 -0.32 5.73
C LYS A 102 -5.26 0.10 4.26
N ARG A 103 -4.93 -0.84 3.37
CA ARG A 103 -4.88 -0.59 1.92
C ARG A 103 -6.23 -0.09 1.42
N ASN A 104 -7.33 -0.75 1.79
CA ASN A 104 -8.67 -0.35 1.34
C ASN A 104 -9.05 1.04 1.84
N TYR A 105 -8.71 1.37 3.09
CA TYR A 105 -8.94 2.68 3.68
C TYR A 105 -8.21 3.80 2.91
N ILE A 106 -6.91 3.64 2.64
CA ILE A 106 -6.13 4.67 1.91
C ILE A 106 -6.51 4.77 0.43
N THR A 107 -7.18 3.76 -0.13
CA THR A 107 -7.75 3.78 -1.49
C THR A 107 -9.25 4.06 -1.48
N ASN A 108 -9.78 4.72 -0.45
CA ASN A 108 -11.18 5.17 -0.39
C ASN A 108 -12.19 4.05 -0.66
N PHE A 109 -11.96 2.88 -0.06
CA PHE A 109 -12.87 1.74 -0.10
C PHE A 109 -13.25 1.27 -1.51
N THR A 110 -12.33 1.38 -2.48
CA THR A 110 -12.55 0.90 -3.86
C THR A 110 -12.90 -0.60 -3.92
N LYS A 111 -12.58 -1.37 -2.86
CA LYS A 111 -12.92 -2.79 -2.71
C LYS A 111 -13.96 -3.01 -1.62
N PRO A 112 -15.26 -3.10 -1.97
CA PRO A 112 -16.35 -3.28 -1.01
C PRO A 112 -16.23 -4.57 -0.18
N GLU A 113 -15.64 -5.63 -0.72
CA GLU A 113 -15.53 -6.93 -0.05
C GLU A 113 -14.67 -6.91 1.22
N VAL A 114 -13.85 -5.86 1.38
CA VAL A 114 -12.96 -5.64 2.51
C VAL A 114 -13.65 -4.81 3.62
N VAL A 115 -14.85 -4.28 3.36
CA VAL A 115 -15.65 -3.54 4.33
C VAL A 115 -16.59 -4.51 5.07
N HIS A 116 -16.47 -4.52 6.39
CA HIS A 116 -17.28 -5.35 7.26
C HIS A 116 -18.01 -4.47 8.27
N TYR A 117 -19.33 -4.47 8.18
CA TYR A 117 -20.20 -3.86 9.18
C TYR A 117 -20.61 -4.92 10.19
N VAL A 118 -20.74 -4.50 11.44
CA VAL A 118 -21.26 -5.34 12.51
C VAL A 118 -22.47 -4.64 13.09
N GLU A 119 -23.61 -5.29 12.98
CA GLU A 119 -24.90 -4.78 13.44
C GLU A 119 -25.35 -5.56 14.66
N GLY A 120 -25.88 -4.88 15.66
CA GLY A 120 -26.34 -5.53 16.88
C GLY A 120 -26.62 -4.56 18.00
N THR A 121 -26.98 -5.11 19.16
CA THR A 121 -27.11 -4.31 20.38
C THR A 121 -25.80 -4.37 21.14
N TYR A 122 -25.25 -3.21 21.50
CA TYR A 122 -24.00 -3.12 22.22
C TYR A 122 -24.16 -2.37 23.54
N ARG A 123 -23.46 -2.84 24.56
CA ARG A 123 -23.23 -2.11 25.80
C ARG A 123 -21.93 -1.34 25.70
N LEU A 124 -22.00 -0.03 25.90
CA LEU A 124 -20.81 0.81 26.03
C LEU A 124 -20.15 0.55 27.38
N THR A 125 -18.89 0.07 27.36
CA THR A 125 -18.13 -0.26 28.58
C THR A 125 -16.95 0.67 28.84
N GLY A 126 -16.60 1.52 27.87
CA GLY A 126 -15.56 2.52 28.05
C GLY A 126 -15.54 3.51 26.90
N VAL A 127 -15.12 4.74 27.20
CA VAL A 127 -14.88 5.81 26.21
C VAL A 127 -13.56 6.46 26.54
N ARG A 128 -12.76 6.77 25.52
CA ARG A 128 -11.52 7.52 25.62
C ARG A 128 -11.44 8.55 24.50
N ALA A 129 -11.03 9.77 24.79
CA ALA A 129 -10.72 10.76 23.77
C ALA A 129 -9.44 10.38 23.00
N LEU A 130 -9.43 10.62 21.68
CA LEU A 130 -8.27 10.31 20.85
C LEU A 130 -7.13 11.30 21.11
N THR A 131 -5.97 10.69 21.35
CA THR A 131 -4.59 11.15 21.51
C THR A 131 -3.95 11.78 20.30
N ASP A 132 -2.94 12.67 20.42
CA ASP A 132 -1.97 12.98 19.35
C ASP A 132 -1.16 11.73 18.91
N GLU A 133 -1.15 10.70 19.75
CA GLU A 133 -0.52 9.41 19.48
C GLU A 133 -1.43 8.44 18.70
N ASP A 134 -2.74 8.70 18.62
CA ASP A 134 -3.69 7.80 17.95
C ASP A 134 -3.68 8.01 16.43
N PHE A 135 -3.85 6.95 15.65
CA PHE A 135 -3.81 7.07 14.18
C PHE A 135 -4.96 7.90 13.61
N PHE A 136 -6.13 7.85 14.25
CA PHE A 136 -7.32 8.59 13.86
C PHE A 136 -7.53 9.75 14.81
N GLN A 137 -7.52 10.98 14.29
CA GLN A 137 -7.73 12.20 15.07
C GLN A 137 -8.37 13.29 14.21
N PRO A 138 -9.15 14.21 14.81
CA PRO A 138 -9.65 14.18 16.20
C PRO A 138 -10.81 13.18 16.38
N GLY A 139 -11.10 12.75 17.61
CA GLY A 139 -12.28 11.91 17.87
C GLY A 139 -12.30 11.19 19.22
N LEU A 140 -13.05 10.09 19.28
CA LEU A 140 -13.26 9.29 20.48
C LEU A 140 -13.27 7.78 20.15
N ALA A 141 -12.60 7.00 20.98
CA ALA A 141 -12.58 5.55 20.94
C ALA A 141 -13.57 5.00 21.97
N CYS A 142 -14.51 4.17 21.51
CA CYS A 142 -15.51 3.54 22.35
C CYS A 142 -15.24 2.04 22.42
N ARG A 143 -15.26 1.47 23.62
CA ARG A 143 -15.26 0.02 23.82
C ARG A 143 -16.71 -0.45 23.99
N LEU A 144 -17.10 -1.36 23.10
CA LEU A 144 -18.45 -1.89 23.00
C LEU A 144 -18.43 -3.40 23.24
N GLU A 145 -19.34 -3.90 24.06
CA GLU A 145 -19.57 -5.33 24.25
C GLU A 145 -20.91 -5.72 23.61
N ALA A 146 -20.90 -6.72 22.74
CA ALA A 146 -22.12 -7.18 22.08
C ALA A 146 -23.04 -7.90 23.08
N ILE A 147 -24.30 -7.48 23.12
CA ILE A 147 -25.36 -8.18 23.84
C ILE A 147 -25.96 -9.20 22.88
N VAL A 148 -25.54 -10.45 23.01
CA VAL A 148 -26.13 -11.56 22.28
C VAL A 148 -27.37 -12.03 23.03
N ARG A 149 -28.54 -12.01 22.37
CA ARG A 149 -29.72 -12.70 22.90
C ARG A 149 -29.52 -14.21 22.66
N ALA A 150 -29.51 -14.97 23.75
CA ALA A 150 -29.46 -16.44 23.72
C ALA A 150 -30.73 -17.04 23.10
#